data_AF-A0A7N0VKN2-F1
#
_entry.id   AF-A0A7N0VKN2-F1
#
_cell.length_a   1.000
_cell.length_b   1.000
_cell.length_c   1.000
_cell.angle_alpha   90.00
_cell.angle_beta   90.00
_cell.angle_gamma   90.00
#
_symmetry.space_group_name_H-M   'P 1'
#
loop_
_entity.id
_entity.type
_entity.pdbx_description
1 polymer ?
#
loop_
_entity_poly.entity_id
_entity_poly.type
_entity_poly.pdbx_seq_one_letter_code
_entity_poly.pdbx_strand_id
1 'polypeptide(L)'
;MAWRIIKESSPWASFMAEKYKNDVRTGRSNLWKQLMPIISDIKRESIIFIGSGECKIWEEPWCIPPLSKPPVVSFTGLLAELHGSNSVMQDVMHAVPEYAKHRLREMVLSNTPDRWVWTGASDGEVSVRAFVRRLQQSPRPRSTWNKIWLKEIPNRINAFLWKLQHGVVTVDSFLKAKNIPLASKCRCCCEQPQEETINHLFARSEVARRVWRALGLGSSTRTRLDLRGIAKEWFDKANQKTRSGMERILLFSLGIWEIWKYRCATTFGEINSVPPDRLFREQMLGIVNLRLEGVSFSSQVSPSV
;
A
#
# COMPACT_ATOMS: atom_id res chain seq x y z
N MET A 1 16.07 10.44 -0.80
CA MET A 1 16.68 9.44 -1.70
C MET A 1 16.02 9.45 -3.07
N ALA A 2 14.72 9.12 -3.18
CA ALA A 2 13.98 9.14 -4.45
C ALA A 2 14.13 10.46 -5.24
N TRP A 3 13.98 11.61 -4.56
CA TRP A 3 14.15 12.92 -5.21
C TRP A 3 15.55 13.19 -5.77
N ARG A 4 16.60 12.73 -5.06
CA ARG A 4 17.98 12.84 -5.54
C ARG A 4 18.22 11.97 -6.78
N ILE A 5 17.57 10.80 -6.85
CA ILE A 5 17.60 9.90 -8.01
C ILE A 5 16.92 10.57 -9.20
N ILE A 6 15.76 11.20 -9.01
CA ILE A 6 15.05 11.92 -10.08
C ILE A 6 15.90 13.09 -10.63
N LYS A 7 16.56 13.84 -9.74
CA LYS A 7 17.44 14.95 -10.10
C LYS A 7 18.83 14.53 -10.58
N GLU A 8 19.17 13.24 -10.48
CA GLU A 8 20.53 12.74 -10.67
C GLU A 8 21.60 13.58 -9.93
N SER A 9 21.26 14.07 -8.74
CA SER A 9 21.98 15.16 -8.07
C SER A 9 23.30 14.76 -7.41
N SER A 10 23.78 13.53 -7.68
CA SER A 10 25.02 12.98 -7.13
C SER A 10 25.46 11.79 -7.97
N PRO A 11 26.76 11.44 -8.02
CA PRO A 11 27.26 10.29 -8.78
C PRO A 11 26.53 8.98 -8.43
N TRP A 12 26.20 8.78 -7.15
CA TRP A 12 25.42 7.64 -6.68
C TRP A 12 23.99 7.64 -7.25
N ALA A 13 23.36 8.81 -7.33
CA ALA A 13 22.01 8.95 -7.85
C ALA A 13 21.95 8.68 -9.36
N SER A 14 22.90 9.23 -10.13
CA SER A 14 23.03 8.96 -11.57
C SER A 14 23.31 7.49 -11.83
N PHE A 15 24.22 6.87 -11.07
CA PHE A 15 24.47 5.43 -11.15
C PHE A 15 23.20 4.61 -10.90
N MET A 16 22.42 4.96 -9.87
CA MET A 16 21.17 4.27 -9.56
C MET A 16 20.11 4.48 -10.64
N ALA A 17 19.98 5.69 -11.17
CA ALA A 17 19.06 5.99 -12.27
C ALA A 17 19.42 5.13 -13.49
N GLU A 18 20.69 5.13 -13.90
CA GLU A 18 21.16 4.43 -15.09
C GLU A 18 21.10 2.89 -14.95
N LYS A 19 21.51 2.37 -13.78
CA LYS A 19 21.46 0.93 -13.48
C LYS A 19 20.06 0.35 -13.61
N TYR A 20 19.02 1.13 -13.32
CA TYR A 20 17.64 0.66 -13.25
C TYR A 20 16.71 1.29 -14.30
N LYS A 21 17.24 2.11 -15.23
CA LYS A 21 16.49 2.84 -16.28
C LYS A 21 15.74 1.91 -17.24
N ASN A 22 16.38 0.81 -17.62
CA ASN A 22 15.91 -0.13 -18.64
C ASN A 22 15.71 -1.56 -18.11
N ASP A 23 15.94 -1.79 -16.81
CA ASP A 23 16.02 -3.15 -16.29
C ASP A 23 14.62 -3.71 -16.00
N VAL A 24 14.13 -4.57 -16.90
CA VAL A 24 12.95 -5.43 -16.71
C VAL A 24 13.09 -6.29 -15.43
N ARG A 25 14.30 -6.45 -14.89
CA ARG A 25 14.61 -7.13 -13.62
C ARG A 25 14.45 -6.24 -12.38
N THR A 26 13.55 -5.26 -12.43
CA THR A 26 12.94 -4.57 -11.24
C THR A 26 12.56 -5.53 -10.09
N GLY A 27 12.47 -6.83 -10.37
CA GLY A 27 12.28 -7.94 -9.45
C GLY A 27 13.38 -8.27 -8.42
N ARG A 28 14.64 -7.78 -8.51
CA ARG A 28 15.72 -8.30 -7.61
C ARG A 28 16.09 -7.44 -6.39
N SER A 29 15.98 -6.11 -6.45
CA SER A 29 16.30 -5.24 -5.31
C SER A 29 15.05 -4.88 -4.51
N ASN A 30 14.98 -5.33 -3.25
CA ASN A 30 13.87 -4.97 -2.35
C ASN A 30 13.76 -3.46 -2.14
N LEU A 31 14.89 -2.76 -2.08
CA LEU A 31 14.93 -1.31 -1.96
C LEU A 31 14.32 -0.64 -3.22
N TRP A 32 14.71 -1.10 -4.41
CA TRP A 32 14.20 -0.52 -5.66
C TRP A 32 12.69 -0.74 -5.81
N LYS A 33 12.19 -1.95 -5.49
CA LYS A 33 10.74 -2.24 -5.48
C LYS A 33 9.96 -1.28 -4.59
N GLN A 34 10.50 -0.91 -3.44
CA GLN A 34 9.86 0.04 -2.53
C GLN A 34 9.99 1.50 -2.99
N LEU A 35 11.11 1.85 -3.64
CA LEU A 35 11.35 3.19 -4.16
C LEU A 35 10.53 3.49 -5.42
N MET A 36 10.27 2.52 -6.29
CA MET A 36 9.58 2.73 -7.57
C MET A 36 8.20 3.40 -7.44
N PRO A 37 7.28 2.93 -6.55
CA PRO A 37 6.02 3.62 -6.30
C PRO A 37 6.23 5.07 -5.84
N ILE A 38 7.22 5.30 -4.96
CA ILE A 38 7.52 6.63 -4.42
C ILE A 38 8.07 7.55 -5.52
N ILE A 39 8.97 7.06 -6.38
CA ILE A 39 9.51 7.81 -7.52
C ILE A 39 8.39 8.18 -8.50
N SER A 40 7.52 7.24 -8.84
CA SER A 40 6.36 7.48 -9.71
C SER A 40 5.41 8.53 -9.10
N ASP A 41 5.17 8.44 -7.80
CA ASP A 41 4.34 9.40 -7.08
C ASP A 41 4.92 10.82 -7.08
N ILE A 42 6.23 10.95 -6.85
CA ILE A 42 6.92 12.24 -6.92
C ILE A 42 6.90 12.79 -8.35
N LYS A 43 7.21 11.97 -9.36
CA LYS A 43 7.21 12.39 -10.77
C LYS A 43 5.84 12.92 -11.22
N ARG A 44 4.75 12.26 -10.82
CA ARG A 44 3.38 12.70 -11.15
C ARG A 44 3.04 14.09 -10.61
N GLU A 45 3.67 14.49 -9.51
CA GLU A 45 3.46 15.78 -8.85
C GLU A 45 4.61 16.77 -9.09
N SER A 46 5.51 16.46 -10.03
CA SER A 46 6.65 17.31 -10.38
C SER A 46 6.55 17.74 -11.82
N ILE A 47 7.16 18.88 -12.12
CA ILE A 47 7.31 19.40 -13.47
C ILE A 47 8.79 19.64 -13.78
N ILE A 48 9.13 19.62 -15.05
CA ILE A 48 10.43 20.08 -15.52
C ILE A 48 10.29 21.57 -15.88
N PHE A 49 11.14 22.38 -15.26
CA PHE A 49 11.36 23.75 -15.68
C PHE A 49 12.50 23.74 -16.69
N ILE A 50 12.19 24.19 -17.90
CA ILE A 50 13.06 24.08 -19.06
C ILE A 50 14.13 25.16 -19.02
N GLY A 51 15.38 24.73 -19.18
CA GLY A 51 16.54 25.55 -19.42
C GLY A 51 17.09 25.23 -20.81
N SER A 52 17.85 24.14 -20.95
CA SER A 52 18.51 23.71 -22.19
C SER A 52 17.59 22.99 -23.17
N GLY A 53 16.48 22.43 -22.69
CA GLY A 53 15.54 21.67 -23.52
C GLY A 53 15.96 20.22 -23.77
N GLU A 54 16.78 19.66 -22.89
CA GLU A 54 17.14 18.23 -22.91
C GLU A 54 16.00 17.32 -22.41
N CYS A 55 14.84 17.89 -22.09
CA CYS A 55 13.66 17.11 -21.74
C CYS A 55 12.99 16.47 -22.96
N LYS A 56 12.42 15.28 -22.74
CA LYS A 56 11.65 14.55 -23.76
C LYS A 56 10.19 15.00 -23.78
N ILE A 57 9.71 15.40 -24.95
CA ILE A 57 8.40 16.04 -25.10
C ILE A 57 7.23 15.18 -24.59
N TRP A 58 7.23 13.87 -24.87
CA TRP A 58 6.08 13.01 -24.56
C TRP A 58 6.29 12.11 -23.34
N GLU A 59 7.51 12.04 -22.81
CA GLU A 59 7.84 11.18 -21.68
C GLU A 59 7.92 11.98 -20.36
N GLU A 60 8.15 13.29 -20.43
CA GLU A 60 8.48 14.09 -19.26
C GLU A 60 7.50 15.25 -19.02
N PRO A 61 7.25 15.62 -17.75
CA PRO A 61 6.21 16.56 -17.38
C PRO A 61 6.70 18.02 -17.51
N TRP A 62 7.00 18.45 -18.72
CA TRP A 62 7.42 19.84 -18.96
C TRP A 62 6.23 20.82 -19.12
N CYS A 63 4.99 20.34 -19.18
CA CYS A 63 3.77 21.15 -19.19
C CYS A 63 2.73 20.66 -18.17
N ILE A 64 1.76 21.52 -17.83
CA ILE A 64 0.62 21.18 -16.97
C ILE A 64 -0.68 21.41 -17.77
N PRO A 65 -1.54 20.39 -17.90
CA PRO A 65 -1.31 18.99 -17.54
C PRO A 65 -0.20 18.34 -18.38
N PRO A 66 0.45 17.26 -17.91
CA PRO A 66 1.47 16.56 -18.67
C PRO A 66 0.87 15.93 -19.94
N LEU A 67 1.66 15.86 -21.01
CA LEU A 67 1.21 15.27 -22.26
C LEU A 67 0.97 13.76 -22.11
N SER A 68 -0.06 13.28 -22.79
CA SER A 68 -0.29 11.85 -23.02
C SER A 68 0.74 11.29 -24.02
N LYS A 69 0.75 9.98 -24.23
CA LYS A 69 1.61 9.35 -25.26
C LYS A 69 1.48 10.05 -26.62
N PRO A 70 2.57 10.07 -27.43
CA PRO A 70 2.52 10.71 -28.74
C PRO A 70 1.45 10.03 -29.62
N PRO A 71 0.77 10.78 -30.50
CA PRO A 71 0.07 10.16 -31.60
C PRO A 71 1.05 9.33 -32.44
N VAL A 72 0.54 8.29 -33.13
CA VAL A 72 1.33 7.22 -33.80
C VAL A 72 2.45 7.73 -34.72
N VAL A 73 2.37 8.97 -35.20
CA VAL A 73 3.37 9.63 -36.03
C VAL A 73 3.72 11.00 -35.44
N SER A 74 4.51 11.03 -34.38
CA SER A 74 5.02 12.29 -33.81
C SER A 74 6.47 12.18 -33.39
N PHE A 75 7.18 13.31 -33.46
CA PHE A 75 8.56 13.43 -33.05
C PHE A 75 8.73 13.09 -31.56
N THR A 76 9.68 12.21 -31.24
CA THR A 76 9.95 11.71 -29.88
C THR A 76 11.29 12.18 -29.31
N GLY A 77 11.98 13.10 -29.99
CA GLY A 77 13.27 13.61 -29.57
C GLY A 77 13.17 14.71 -28.51
N LEU A 78 14.26 15.46 -28.39
CA LEU A 78 14.43 16.48 -27.35
C LEU A 78 13.72 17.78 -27.71
N LEU A 79 13.33 18.54 -26.69
CA LEU A 79 12.72 19.85 -26.89
C LEU A 79 13.67 20.88 -27.52
N ALA A 80 14.98 20.74 -27.30
CA ALA A 80 16.02 21.52 -27.96
C ALA A 80 16.08 21.26 -29.47
N GLU A 81 15.96 19.99 -29.88
CA GLU A 81 15.93 19.59 -31.30
C GLU A 81 14.70 20.14 -32.01
N LEU A 82 13.57 20.22 -31.30
CA LEU A 82 12.34 20.83 -31.81
C LEU A 82 12.52 22.32 -32.14
N HIS A 83 13.20 23.08 -31.27
CA HIS A 83 13.49 24.50 -31.51
C HIS A 83 14.44 24.73 -32.68
N GLY A 84 15.23 23.73 -33.07
CA GLY A 84 16.14 23.81 -34.21
C GLY A 84 15.49 23.55 -35.57
N SER A 85 14.26 23.03 -35.62
CA SER A 85 13.63 22.60 -36.88
C SER A 85 12.17 23.07 -37.01
N ASN A 86 11.96 24.04 -37.91
CA ASN A 86 10.64 24.66 -38.13
C ASN A 86 9.58 23.69 -38.65
N SER A 87 9.95 22.70 -39.47
CA SER A 87 8.98 21.70 -39.99
C SER A 87 8.50 20.77 -38.88
N VAL A 88 9.41 20.24 -38.07
CA VAL A 88 9.10 19.37 -36.94
C VAL A 88 8.30 20.11 -35.87
N MET A 89 8.62 21.40 -35.64
CA MET A 89 7.84 22.26 -34.75
C MET A 89 6.39 22.37 -35.18
N GLN A 90 6.11 22.54 -36.49
CA GLN A 90 4.73 22.58 -36.98
C GLN A 90 4.02 21.25 -36.73
N ASP A 91 4.64 20.11 -37.01
CA ASP A 91 4.01 18.80 -36.79
C ASP A 91 3.66 18.57 -35.32
N VAL A 92 4.56 18.90 -34.39
CA VAL A 92 4.31 18.80 -32.95
C VAL A 92 3.21 19.78 -32.50
N MET A 93 3.18 21.01 -33.03
CA MET A 93 2.15 22.00 -32.72
C MET A 93 0.75 21.56 -33.16
N HIS A 94 0.61 20.70 -34.18
CA HIS A 94 -0.67 20.11 -34.55
C HIS A 94 -1.05 18.93 -33.64
N ALA A 95 -0.06 18.23 -33.08
CA ALA A 95 -0.26 17.05 -32.25
C ALA A 95 -0.58 17.37 -30.76
N VAL A 96 -0.10 18.50 -30.24
CA VAL A 96 -0.27 18.87 -28.83
C VAL A 96 -1.52 19.72 -28.55
N PRO A 97 -2.12 19.64 -27.35
CA PRO A 97 -3.25 20.49 -26.97
C PRO A 97 -2.89 21.99 -26.89
N GLU A 98 -3.90 22.86 -26.96
CA GLU A 98 -3.70 24.33 -27.02
C GLU A 98 -2.88 24.90 -25.86
N TYR A 99 -3.06 24.38 -24.63
CA TYR A 99 -2.29 24.80 -23.46
C TYR A 99 -0.78 24.53 -23.63
N ALA A 100 -0.41 23.45 -24.31
CA ALA A 100 0.98 23.09 -24.56
C ALA A 100 1.56 23.93 -25.70
N LYS A 101 0.76 24.24 -26.73
CA LYS A 101 1.17 25.15 -27.82
C LYS A 101 1.55 26.52 -27.30
N HIS A 102 0.74 27.09 -26.42
CA HIS A 102 1.02 28.39 -25.80
C HIS A 102 2.38 28.37 -25.10
N ARG A 103 2.61 27.34 -24.28
CA ARG A 103 3.87 27.19 -23.54
C ARG A 103 5.07 27.00 -24.46
N LEU A 104 4.92 26.27 -25.57
CA LEU A 104 5.99 26.11 -26.57
C LEU A 104 6.32 27.42 -27.30
N ARG A 105 5.33 28.26 -27.59
CA ARG A 105 5.55 29.56 -28.27
C ARG A 105 6.30 30.56 -27.40
N GLU A 106 6.00 30.58 -26.10
CA GLU A 106 6.63 31.50 -25.14
C GLU A 106 7.96 30.99 -24.59
N MET A 107 8.37 29.79 -25.01
CA MET A 107 9.54 29.13 -24.48
C MET A 107 10.82 29.76 -25.01
N VAL A 108 11.74 30.06 -24.10
CA VAL A 108 13.08 30.52 -24.45
C VAL A 108 14.07 29.56 -23.83
N LEU A 109 14.86 28.88 -24.67
CA LEU A 109 15.94 28.02 -24.22
C LEU A 109 17.12 28.87 -23.71
N SER A 110 17.79 28.36 -22.70
CA SER A 110 18.96 28.98 -22.07
C SER A 110 20.08 27.97 -21.91
N ASN A 111 21.29 28.43 -21.60
CA ASN A 111 22.43 27.54 -21.32
C ASN A 111 22.39 26.91 -19.91
N THR A 112 21.27 27.02 -19.19
CA THR A 112 21.11 26.38 -17.88
C THR A 112 20.48 25.01 -18.04
N PRO A 113 20.85 24.00 -17.24
CA PRO A 113 20.27 22.67 -17.36
C PRO A 113 18.80 22.65 -16.94
N ASP A 114 18.02 21.76 -17.55
CA ASP A 114 16.64 21.49 -17.16
C ASP A 114 16.55 21.04 -15.70
N ARG A 115 15.57 21.57 -14.95
CA ARG A 115 15.44 21.31 -13.50
C ARG A 115 14.09 20.72 -13.13
N TRP A 116 14.12 19.65 -12.34
CA TRP A 116 12.92 19.11 -11.69
C TRP A 116 12.46 20.01 -10.55
N VAL A 117 11.18 20.35 -10.56
CA VAL A 117 10.50 21.18 -9.56
C VAL A 117 9.28 20.41 -9.05
N TRP A 118 9.24 20.12 -7.75
CA TRP A 118 8.08 19.49 -7.14
C TRP A 118 7.02 20.54 -6.83
N THR A 119 5.81 20.35 -7.35
CA THR A 119 4.71 21.34 -7.22
C THR A 119 4.10 21.38 -5.80
N GLY A 120 4.47 20.44 -4.94
CA GLY A 120 3.98 20.33 -3.56
C GLY A 120 4.66 21.26 -2.54
N ALA A 121 5.71 21.99 -2.95
CA ALA A 121 6.40 22.96 -2.10
C ALA A 121 6.76 24.23 -2.88
N SER A 122 6.79 25.37 -2.20
CA SER A 122 7.10 26.67 -2.80
C SER A 122 8.55 26.82 -3.25
N ASP A 123 9.47 26.10 -2.63
CA ASP A 123 10.88 26.03 -3.01
C ASP A 123 11.15 25.04 -4.15
N GLY A 124 10.13 24.27 -4.56
CA GLY A 124 10.27 23.25 -5.59
C GLY A 124 10.99 21.98 -5.14
N GLU A 125 11.30 21.83 -3.85
CA GLU A 125 12.06 20.72 -3.31
C GLU A 125 11.19 19.71 -2.54
N VAL A 126 11.50 18.42 -2.70
CA VAL A 126 10.79 17.37 -1.94
C VAL A 126 11.39 17.24 -0.55
N SER A 127 10.66 17.70 0.47
CA SER A 127 10.89 17.27 1.85
C SER A 127 10.03 16.06 2.21
N VAL A 128 10.56 15.14 3.02
CA VAL A 128 9.82 13.95 3.48
C VAL A 128 8.51 14.37 4.17
N ARG A 129 8.57 15.41 5.01
CA ARG A 129 7.41 15.92 5.75
C ARG A 129 6.32 16.42 4.82
N ALA A 130 6.66 17.25 3.84
CA ALA A 130 5.69 17.80 2.90
C ALA A 130 5.07 16.69 2.02
N PHE A 131 5.91 15.78 1.52
CA PHE A 131 5.45 14.67 0.70
C PHE A 131 4.51 13.73 1.46
N VAL A 132 4.85 13.34 2.69
CA VAL A 132 3.96 12.49 3.53
C VAL A 132 2.63 13.20 3.82
N ARG A 133 2.66 14.50 4.15
CA ARG A 133 1.42 15.28 4.35
C ARG A 133 0.55 15.26 3.09
N ARG A 134 1.16 15.37 1.91
CA ARG A 134 0.45 15.32 0.63
C ARG A 134 -0.14 13.94 0.34
N LEU A 135 0.62 12.87 0.61
CA LEU A 135 0.14 11.49 0.51
C LEU A 135 -1.06 11.21 1.43
N GLN A 136 -1.11 11.81 2.62
CA GLN A 136 -2.23 11.68 3.56
C GLN A 136 -3.51 12.40 3.09
N GLN A 137 -3.36 13.47 2.30
CA GLN A 137 -4.45 14.24 1.69
C GLN A 137 -4.96 13.61 0.39
N SER A 138 -4.13 12.81 -0.29
CA SER A 138 -4.53 12.05 -1.47
C SER A 138 -5.63 11.04 -1.11
N PRO A 139 -6.70 10.91 -1.91
CA PRO A 139 -7.79 9.95 -1.69
C PRO A 139 -7.36 8.52 -2.04
N ARG A 140 -6.17 8.08 -1.58
CA ARG A 140 -5.79 6.67 -1.65
C ARG A 140 -6.74 5.87 -0.77
N PRO A 141 -7.20 4.69 -1.21
CA PRO A 141 -7.97 3.82 -0.35
C PRO A 141 -7.14 3.52 0.89
N ARG A 142 -7.51 4.10 2.03
CA ARG A 142 -6.87 3.80 3.31
C ARG A 142 -7.06 2.31 3.56
N SER A 143 -5.96 1.58 3.74
CA SER A 143 -6.04 0.17 4.10
C SER A 143 -6.94 0.03 5.32
N THR A 144 -7.92 -0.87 5.22
CA THR A 144 -8.87 -1.12 6.32
C THR A 144 -8.14 -1.54 7.60
N TRP A 145 -6.94 -2.10 7.44
CA TRP A 145 -6.02 -2.49 8.51
C TRP A 145 -5.42 -1.32 9.30
N ASN A 146 -5.48 -0.06 8.82
CA ASN A 146 -5.06 1.08 9.62
C ASN A 146 -5.85 1.21 10.94
N LYS A 147 -7.04 0.60 11.00
CA LYS A 147 -7.89 0.59 12.19
C LYS A 147 -7.38 -0.32 13.32
N ILE A 148 -6.41 -1.21 13.07
CA ILE A 148 -5.92 -2.16 14.08
C ILE A 148 -5.00 -1.51 15.12
N TRP A 149 -4.48 -0.31 14.86
CA TRP A 149 -3.53 0.36 15.75
C TRP A 149 -4.24 1.05 16.92
N LEU A 150 -4.78 0.23 17.83
CA LEU A 150 -5.42 0.67 19.07
C LEU A 150 -4.48 0.42 20.26
N LYS A 151 -4.52 1.31 21.25
CA LYS A 151 -3.75 1.16 22.51
C LYS A 151 -4.26 0.00 23.36
N GLU A 152 -5.54 -0.33 23.20
CA GLU A 152 -6.24 -1.40 23.88
C GLU A 152 -5.80 -2.79 23.39
N ILE A 153 -5.19 -2.86 22.20
CA ILE A 153 -4.58 -4.08 21.67
C ILE A 153 -3.14 -4.19 22.18
N PRO A 154 -2.74 -5.33 22.80
CA PRO A 154 -1.36 -5.53 23.21
C PRO A 154 -0.37 -5.33 22.07
N ASN A 155 0.75 -4.67 22.33
CA ASN A 155 1.79 -4.39 21.33
C ASN A 155 2.25 -5.64 20.56
N ARG A 156 2.34 -6.80 21.22
CA ARG A 156 2.68 -8.08 20.56
C ARG A 156 1.67 -8.47 19.47
N ILE A 157 0.40 -8.19 19.68
CA ILE A 157 -0.68 -8.48 18.73
C ILE A 157 -0.66 -7.44 17.61
N ASN A 158 -0.50 -6.15 17.94
CA ASN A 158 -0.34 -5.09 16.93
C ASN A 158 0.83 -5.37 15.96
N ALA A 159 2.00 -5.71 16.50
CA ALA A 159 3.17 -6.08 15.70
C ALA A 159 2.91 -7.32 14.83
N PHE A 160 2.19 -8.31 15.35
CA PHE A 160 1.80 -9.49 14.58
C PHE A 160 0.83 -9.16 13.44
N LEU A 161 -0.22 -8.38 13.71
CA LEU A 161 -1.20 -7.99 12.69
C LEU A 161 -0.56 -7.14 11.59
N TRP A 162 0.42 -6.31 11.92
CA TRP A 162 1.23 -5.62 10.92
C TRP A 162 1.99 -6.60 10.03
N LYS A 163 2.67 -7.60 10.61
CA LYS A 163 3.34 -8.65 9.83
C LYS A 163 2.35 -9.39 8.92
N LEU A 164 1.15 -9.67 9.44
CA LEU A 164 0.07 -10.35 8.71
C LEU A 164 -0.41 -9.52 7.52
N GLN A 165 -0.69 -8.23 7.73
CA GLN A 165 -1.09 -7.29 6.68
C GLN A 165 -0.04 -7.21 5.56
N HIS A 166 1.25 -7.22 5.92
CA HIS A 166 2.36 -7.15 4.96
C HIS A 166 2.74 -8.51 4.35
N GLY A 167 2.07 -9.60 4.72
CA GLY A 167 2.31 -10.93 4.17
C GLY A 167 3.67 -11.53 4.57
N VAL A 168 4.25 -11.08 5.68
CA VAL A 168 5.58 -11.53 6.16
C VAL A 168 5.50 -12.46 7.37
N VAL A 169 4.31 -12.97 7.68
CA VAL A 169 4.13 -14.03 8.69
C VAL A 169 4.71 -15.32 8.14
N THR A 170 5.43 -16.05 9.00
CA THR A 170 6.14 -17.29 8.66
C THR A 170 5.20 -18.49 8.55
N VAL A 171 4.34 -18.47 7.53
CA VAL A 171 3.57 -19.64 7.07
C VAL A 171 4.36 -20.42 6.02
N ASP A 172 3.99 -21.68 5.79
CA ASP A 172 4.67 -22.55 4.82
C ASP A 172 4.81 -21.91 3.43
N SER A 173 3.76 -21.26 2.93
CA SER A 173 3.79 -20.60 1.62
C SER A 173 4.84 -19.49 1.54
N PHE A 174 5.11 -18.79 2.65
CA PHE A 174 6.14 -17.77 2.74
C PHE A 174 7.54 -18.40 2.73
N LEU A 175 7.73 -19.49 3.47
CA LEU A 175 8.99 -20.23 3.51
C LEU A 175 9.32 -20.86 2.13
N LYS A 176 8.31 -21.43 1.45
CA LYS A 176 8.44 -21.90 0.06
C LYS A 176 8.85 -20.78 -0.89
N ALA A 177 8.25 -19.59 -0.77
CA ALA A 177 8.64 -18.42 -1.57
C ALA A 177 10.08 -17.92 -1.27
N LYS A 178 10.70 -18.39 -0.19
CA LYS A 178 12.11 -18.19 0.15
C LYS A 178 13.01 -19.36 -0.22
N ASN A 179 12.52 -20.29 -1.05
CA ASN A 179 13.23 -21.50 -1.48
C ASN A 179 13.65 -22.42 -0.31
N ILE A 180 12.92 -22.38 0.80
CA ILE A 180 13.13 -23.33 1.90
C ILE A 180 12.33 -24.60 1.59
N PRO A 181 12.97 -25.76 1.40
CA PRO A 181 12.28 -27.01 1.09
C PRO A 181 11.52 -27.49 2.31
N LEU A 182 10.21 -27.69 2.16
CA LEU A 182 9.33 -28.23 3.20
C LEU A 182 8.07 -28.85 2.57
N ALA A 183 7.55 -29.90 3.19
CA ALA A 183 6.24 -30.45 2.86
C ALA A 183 5.16 -29.60 3.56
N SER A 184 4.39 -28.83 2.78
CA SER A 184 3.40 -27.94 3.38
C SER A 184 2.17 -28.70 3.84
N LYS A 185 1.77 -28.48 5.10
CA LYS A 185 0.55 -29.04 5.66
C LYS A 185 0.04 -28.13 6.78
N CYS A 186 -1.15 -27.59 6.57
CA CYS A 186 -1.85 -26.84 7.61
C CYS A 186 -2.22 -27.75 8.79
N ARG A 187 -1.68 -27.46 9.98
CA ARG A 187 -2.01 -28.20 11.22
C ARG A 187 -3.34 -27.76 11.85
N CYS A 188 -3.99 -26.77 11.27
CA CYS A 188 -5.32 -26.30 11.67
C CYS A 188 -6.48 -26.98 10.92
N CYS A 189 -6.19 -28.06 10.19
CA CYS A 189 -7.17 -28.91 9.53
C CYS A 189 -7.05 -30.34 10.07
N CYS A 190 -8.15 -30.89 10.57
CA CYS A 190 -8.23 -32.25 11.07
C CYS A 190 -8.71 -33.22 9.98
N GLU A 191 -9.65 -32.81 9.13
CA GLU A 191 -10.32 -33.71 8.17
C GLU A 191 -9.67 -33.67 6.79
N GLN A 192 -9.39 -32.46 6.27
CA GLN A 192 -8.87 -32.27 4.91
C GLN A 192 -7.56 -31.47 4.94
N PRO A 193 -6.40 -32.15 4.83
CA PRO A 193 -5.11 -31.48 4.74
C PRO A 193 -5.06 -30.54 3.53
N GLN A 194 -4.58 -29.32 3.76
CA GLN A 194 -4.43 -28.27 2.77
C GLN A 194 -3.07 -27.61 2.96
N GLU A 195 -2.55 -26.96 1.93
CA GLU A 195 -1.32 -26.17 2.06
C GLU A 195 -1.54 -24.98 3.00
N GLU A 196 -0.54 -24.70 3.84
CA GLU A 196 -0.59 -23.58 4.77
C GLU A 196 -0.24 -22.27 4.04
N THR A 197 -1.29 -21.55 3.65
CA THR A 197 -1.23 -20.17 3.16
C THR A 197 -1.86 -19.21 4.18
N ILE A 198 -1.56 -17.91 4.11
CA ILE A 198 -2.21 -16.90 4.97
C ILE A 198 -3.74 -16.99 4.89
N ASN A 199 -4.29 -17.01 3.67
CA ASN A 199 -5.74 -17.07 3.48
C ASN A 199 -6.33 -18.40 3.97
N HIS A 200 -5.62 -19.51 3.76
CA HIS A 200 -6.09 -20.78 4.29
C HIS A 200 -6.08 -20.76 5.83
N LEU A 201 -4.94 -20.44 6.44
CA LEU A 201 -4.74 -20.46 7.88
C LEU A 201 -5.75 -19.57 8.63
N PHE A 202 -5.90 -18.30 8.21
CA PHE A 202 -6.70 -17.31 8.94
C PHE A 202 -8.16 -17.18 8.48
N ALA A 203 -8.55 -17.75 7.33
CA ALA A 203 -9.92 -17.62 6.82
C ALA A 203 -10.63 -18.95 6.57
N ARG A 204 -9.92 -20.00 6.10
CA ARG A 204 -10.55 -21.22 5.56
C ARG A 204 -10.31 -22.48 6.39
N SER A 205 -9.28 -22.49 7.22
CA SER A 205 -8.94 -23.62 8.10
C SER A 205 -10.12 -23.95 9.02
N GLU A 206 -10.18 -25.20 9.49
CA GLU A 206 -11.25 -25.63 10.39
C GLU A 206 -11.26 -24.81 11.68
N VAL A 207 -10.08 -24.56 12.23
CA VAL A 207 -9.89 -23.71 13.41
C VAL A 207 -10.36 -22.29 13.15
N ALA A 208 -9.96 -21.66 12.03
CA ALA A 208 -10.41 -20.31 11.70
C ALA A 208 -11.93 -20.24 11.57
N ARG A 209 -12.55 -21.21 10.88
CA ARG A 209 -14.01 -21.27 10.75
C ARG A 209 -14.72 -21.37 12.11
N ARG A 210 -14.19 -22.16 13.04
CA ARG A 210 -14.73 -22.26 14.42
C ARG A 210 -14.59 -20.94 15.17
N VAL A 211 -13.39 -20.34 15.17
CA VAL A 211 -13.14 -19.04 15.82
C VAL A 211 -14.07 -17.96 15.28
N TRP A 212 -14.19 -17.83 13.96
CA TRP A 212 -15.05 -16.81 13.36
C TRP A 212 -16.53 -17.02 13.66
N ARG A 213 -17.00 -18.27 13.60
CA ARG A 213 -18.37 -18.61 13.98
C ARG A 213 -18.65 -18.27 15.44
N ALA A 214 -17.74 -18.62 16.34
CA ALA A 214 -17.86 -18.33 17.76
C ALA A 214 -17.94 -16.83 18.04
N LEU A 215 -17.13 -16.01 17.35
CA LEU A 215 -17.13 -14.56 17.48
C LEU A 215 -18.32 -13.85 16.81
N GLY A 216 -19.25 -14.60 16.21
CA GLY A 216 -20.49 -14.05 15.66
C GLY A 216 -20.38 -13.52 14.23
N LEU A 217 -19.33 -13.89 13.47
CA LEU A 217 -19.41 -13.85 12.01
C LEU A 217 -20.39 -14.94 11.57
N GLY A 218 -21.58 -14.49 11.17
CA GLY A 218 -22.72 -15.34 10.83
C GLY A 218 -22.47 -16.25 9.63
N SER A 219 -23.21 -17.35 9.62
CA SER A 219 -23.33 -18.42 8.62
C SER A 219 -23.64 -17.99 7.18
N SER A 220 -23.71 -16.68 6.88
CA SER A 220 -23.85 -16.09 5.55
C SER A 220 -22.59 -16.22 4.68
N THR A 221 -21.47 -16.70 5.21
CA THR A 221 -20.25 -17.00 4.44
C THR A 221 -20.38 -18.30 3.64
N ARG A 222 -21.37 -18.39 2.75
CA ARG A 222 -21.31 -19.31 1.59
C ARG A 222 -20.29 -18.84 0.56
N THR A 223 -19.78 -17.62 0.69
CA THR A 223 -18.71 -17.07 -0.14
C THR A 223 -17.34 -17.48 0.40
N ARG A 224 -16.47 -17.95 -0.50
CA ARG A 224 -15.05 -18.30 -0.28
C ARG A 224 -14.20 -17.08 0.12
N LEU A 225 -14.53 -16.42 1.23
CA LEU A 225 -13.85 -15.19 1.65
C LEU A 225 -12.38 -15.49 1.97
N ASP A 226 -11.53 -14.58 1.53
CA ASP A 226 -10.14 -14.49 1.93
C ASP A 226 -10.03 -13.62 3.19
N LEU A 227 -8.83 -13.53 3.79
CA LEU A 227 -8.63 -12.74 5.01
C LEU A 227 -9.01 -11.26 4.80
N ARG A 228 -8.84 -10.75 3.58
CA ARG A 228 -9.20 -9.37 3.22
C ARG A 228 -10.71 -9.13 3.28
N GLY A 229 -11.51 -10.06 2.74
CA GLY A 229 -12.97 -10.02 2.81
C GLY A 229 -13.47 -10.02 4.26
N ILE A 230 -12.89 -10.87 5.11
CA ILE A 230 -13.22 -10.90 6.54
C ILE A 230 -12.87 -9.57 7.20
N ALA A 231 -11.64 -9.07 7.01
CA ALA A 231 -11.23 -7.79 7.58
C ALA A 231 -12.16 -6.63 7.14
N LYS A 232 -12.58 -6.64 5.88
CA LYS A 232 -13.54 -5.66 5.34
C LYS A 232 -14.87 -5.71 6.09
N GLU A 233 -15.44 -6.90 6.30
CA GLU A 233 -16.72 -7.07 7.02
C GLU A 233 -16.67 -6.55 8.46
N TRP A 234 -15.57 -6.79 9.17
CA TRP A 234 -15.39 -6.31 10.54
C TRP A 234 -15.18 -4.81 10.60
N PHE A 235 -14.40 -4.26 9.68
CA PHE A 235 -13.90 -2.90 9.79
C PHE A 235 -14.71 -1.86 9.01
N ASP A 236 -15.44 -2.21 7.95
CA ASP A 236 -16.18 -1.23 7.14
C ASP A 236 -17.18 -0.45 8.00
N LYS A 237 -17.81 -1.12 8.97
CA LYS A 237 -18.76 -0.53 9.93
C LYS A 237 -18.12 -0.13 11.27
N ALA A 238 -16.82 -0.37 11.46
CA ALA A 238 -16.15 -0.07 12.74
C ALA A 238 -15.71 1.41 12.80
N ASN A 239 -16.22 2.12 13.80
CA ASN A 239 -15.75 3.45 14.18
C ASN A 239 -14.90 3.36 15.46
N GLN A 240 -13.62 3.72 15.38
CA GLN A 240 -12.72 3.68 16.54
C GLN A 240 -13.14 4.63 17.67
N LYS A 241 -14.05 5.58 17.44
CA LYS A 241 -14.57 6.49 18.47
C LYS A 241 -15.74 5.91 19.26
N THR A 242 -16.34 4.80 18.79
CA THR A 242 -17.48 4.16 19.45
C THR A 242 -17.05 2.87 20.14
N ARG A 243 -17.72 2.51 21.24
CA ARG A 243 -17.50 1.25 21.94
C ARG A 243 -17.68 0.05 21.01
N SER A 244 -18.78 0.04 20.25
CA SER A 244 -19.10 -1.04 19.31
C SER A 244 -18.07 -1.19 18.18
N GLY A 245 -17.46 -0.09 17.73
CA GLY A 245 -16.42 -0.14 16.71
C GLY A 245 -15.08 -0.62 17.26
N MET A 246 -14.68 -0.18 18.46
CA MET A 246 -13.49 -0.71 19.13
C MET A 246 -13.64 -2.19 19.49
N GLU A 247 -14.81 -2.60 20.00
CA GLU A 247 -15.13 -4.00 20.31
C GLU A 247 -14.95 -4.89 19.07
N ARG A 248 -15.49 -4.46 17.92
CA ARG A 248 -15.29 -5.16 16.64
C ARG A 248 -13.80 -5.31 16.29
N ILE A 249 -13.04 -4.23 16.39
CA ILE A 249 -11.61 -4.26 16.07
C ILE A 249 -10.85 -5.19 17.02
N LEU A 250 -11.14 -5.13 18.32
CA LEU A 250 -10.52 -5.98 19.33
C LEU A 250 -10.86 -7.46 19.13
N LEU A 251 -12.11 -7.81 18.90
CA LEU A 251 -12.53 -9.20 18.64
C LEU A 251 -11.87 -9.77 17.38
N PHE A 252 -11.80 -8.98 16.29
CA PHE A 252 -11.07 -9.40 15.09
C PHE A 252 -9.58 -9.64 15.39
N SER A 253 -8.92 -8.68 16.04
CA SER A 253 -7.50 -8.74 16.37
C SER A 253 -7.15 -9.91 17.27
N LEU A 254 -7.97 -10.13 18.32
CA LEU A 254 -7.80 -11.25 19.24
C LEU A 254 -8.12 -12.58 18.54
N GLY A 255 -9.17 -12.66 17.72
CA GLY A 255 -9.52 -13.87 16.97
C GLY A 255 -8.39 -14.35 16.05
N ILE A 256 -7.78 -13.42 15.29
CA ILE A 256 -6.58 -13.70 14.51
C ILE A 256 -5.43 -14.22 15.39
N TRP A 257 -5.23 -13.60 16.55
CA TRP A 257 -4.17 -13.99 17.47
C TRP A 257 -4.38 -15.38 18.06
N GLU A 258 -5.62 -15.75 18.39
CA GLU A 258 -5.96 -17.09 18.89
C GLU A 258 -5.70 -18.17 17.83
N ILE A 259 -6.06 -17.91 16.57
CA ILE A 259 -5.75 -18.82 15.45
C ILE A 259 -4.22 -19.00 15.34
N TRP A 260 -3.46 -17.91 15.44
CA TRP A 260 -2.00 -17.97 15.38
C TRP A 260 -1.40 -18.76 16.54
N LYS A 261 -1.86 -18.53 17.77
CA LYS A 261 -1.41 -19.31 18.95
C LYS A 261 -1.69 -20.80 18.78
N TYR A 262 -2.89 -21.16 18.33
CA TYR A 262 -3.24 -22.56 18.08
C TYR A 262 -2.32 -23.20 17.04
N ARG A 263 -2.07 -22.49 15.93
CA ARG A 263 -1.11 -22.94 14.91
C ARG A 263 0.28 -23.14 15.52
N CYS A 264 0.81 -22.15 16.25
CA CYS A 264 2.13 -22.26 16.87
C CYS A 264 2.22 -23.47 17.81
N ALA A 265 1.26 -23.63 18.71
CA ALA A 265 1.23 -24.75 19.65
C ALA A 265 1.25 -26.10 18.93
N THR A 266 0.37 -26.28 17.94
CA THR A 266 0.32 -27.51 17.14
C THR A 266 1.57 -27.72 16.28
N THR A 267 2.25 -26.65 15.84
CA THR A 267 3.54 -26.74 15.13
C THR A 267 4.67 -27.21 16.04
N PHE A 268 4.73 -26.73 17.28
CA PHE A 268 5.83 -26.98 18.22
C PHE A 268 5.54 -28.09 19.24
N GLY A 269 4.46 -28.85 19.07
CA GLY A 269 4.19 -30.07 19.83
C GLY A 269 3.43 -29.86 21.16
N GLU A 270 2.86 -28.68 21.39
CA GLU A 270 1.97 -28.44 22.53
C GLU A 270 0.57 -28.97 22.21
N ILE A 271 0.03 -29.82 23.08
CA ILE A 271 -1.36 -30.31 22.98
C ILE A 271 -2.29 -29.18 23.42
N ASN A 272 -2.84 -28.44 22.45
CA ASN A 272 -3.93 -27.50 22.70
C ASN A 272 -5.22 -28.06 22.11
N SER A 273 -6.25 -28.22 22.95
CA SER A 273 -7.61 -28.46 22.47
C SER A 273 -8.20 -27.12 21.98
N VAL A 274 -8.95 -27.16 20.88
CA VAL A 274 -9.76 -26.00 20.47
C VAL A 274 -10.86 -25.83 21.53
N PRO A 275 -10.95 -24.67 22.22
CA PRO A 275 -11.99 -24.46 23.23
C PRO A 275 -13.39 -24.50 22.58
N PRO A 276 -14.42 -25.00 23.29
CA PRO A 276 -15.80 -25.01 22.77
C PRO A 276 -16.29 -23.61 22.40
N ASP A 277 -16.97 -23.48 21.25
CA ASP A 277 -17.36 -22.20 20.62
C ASP A 277 -18.03 -21.20 21.60
N ARG A 278 -18.90 -21.67 22.52
CA ARG A 278 -19.62 -20.80 23.47
C ARG A 278 -18.71 -20.22 24.56
N LEU A 279 -17.92 -21.07 25.22
CA LEU A 279 -16.98 -20.61 26.26
C LEU A 279 -15.92 -19.68 25.66
N PHE A 280 -15.46 -19.99 24.45
CA PHE A 280 -14.51 -19.15 23.73
C PHE A 280 -15.07 -17.74 23.50
N ARG A 281 -16.32 -17.62 23.05
CA ARG A 281 -16.96 -16.31 22.85
C ARG A 281 -17.06 -15.52 24.15
N GLU A 282 -17.54 -16.14 25.22
CA GLU A 282 -17.73 -15.48 26.52
C GLU A 282 -16.39 -14.98 27.09
N GLN A 283 -15.33 -15.80 27.00
CA GLN A 283 -13.98 -15.41 27.41
C GLN A 283 -13.46 -14.22 26.59
N MET A 284 -13.64 -14.26 25.28
CA MET A 284 -13.17 -13.19 24.38
C MET A 284 -13.91 -11.88 24.66
N LEU A 285 -15.22 -11.93 24.85
CA LEU A 285 -16.00 -10.75 25.25
C LEU A 285 -15.57 -10.22 26.62
N GLY A 286 -15.28 -11.10 27.59
CA GLY A 286 -14.73 -10.70 28.88
C GLY A 286 -13.39 -9.95 28.76
N ILE A 287 -12.45 -10.47 27.97
CA ILE A 287 -11.16 -9.81 27.70
C ILE A 287 -11.36 -8.46 27.02
N VAL A 288 -12.28 -8.37 26.06
CA VAL A 288 -12.58 -7.11 25.36
C VAL A 288 -13.20 -6.10 26.31
N ASN A 289 -14.14 -6.52 27.17
CA ASN A 289 -14.74 -5.64 28.16
C ASN A 289 -13.69 -5.05 29.11
N LEU A 290 -12.82 -5.89 29.69
CA LEU A 290 -11.70 -5.45 30.54
C LEU A 290 -10.77 -4.46 29.83
N ARG A 291 -10.53 -4.64 28.53
CA ARG A 291 -9.68 -3.73 27.74
C ARG A 291 -10.35 -2.40 27.40
N LEU A 292 -11.67 -2.37 27.40
CA LEU A 292 -12.46 -1.17 27.16
C LEU A 292 -12.89 -0.46 28.44
N GLU A 293 -12.56 -1.01 29.62
CA GLU A 293 -12.72 -0.32 30.91
C GLU A 293 -11.87 0.95 30.95
N GLY A 294 -12.48 2.07 31.34
CA GLY A 294 -11.80 3.37 31.41
C GLY A 294 -11.60 4.08 30.06
N VAL A 295 -12.07 3.53 28.94
CA VAL A 295 -12.05 4.24 27.66
C VAL A 295 -13.22 5.22 27.60
N SER A 296 -12.92 6.52 27.49
CA SER A 296 -13.94 7.55 27.28
C SER A 296 -14.43 7.52 25.83
N PHE A 297 -15.71 7.19 25.63
CA PHE A 297 -16.34 7.23 24.32
C PHE A 297 -17.08 8.56 24.12
N SER A 298 -16.93 9.17 22.96
CA SER A 298 -17.75 10.34 22.61
C SER A 298 -19.20 9.88 22.43
N SER A 299 -20.10 10.33 23.31
CA SER A 299 -21.54 10.14 23.15
C SER A 299 -22.01 10.96 21.94
N GLN A 300 -22.10 10.34 20.77
CA GLN A 300 -22.89 10.92 19.69
C GLN A 300 -24.36 10.64 19.98
N VAL A 301 -24.95 11.47 20.84
CA VAL A 301 -26.38 11.74 20.79
C VAL A 301 -26.54 12.73 19.65
N SER A 302 -26.90 12.24 18.47
CA SER A 302 -27.45 13.11 17.43
C SER A 302 -28.80 13.62 17.93
N PRO A 303 -29.06 14.94 18.03
CA PRO A 303 -30.40 15.43 18.25
C PRO A 303 -31.21 15.05 17.02
N SER A 304 -32.27 14.28 17.22
CA SER A 304 -33.35 14.12 16.26
C SER A 304 -33.92 15.50 15.91
N VAL A 305 -33.74 15.91 14.66
CA VAL A 305 -34.51 16.97 14.01
C VAL A 305 -35.25 16.32 12.85
#